data_AF-A0A413RIU8-F1
#
_entry.id   AF-A0A413RIU8-F1
#
_cell.length_a   1.000
_cell.length_b   1.000
_cell.length_c   1.000
_cell.angle_alpha   90.00
_cell.angle_beta   90.00
_cell.angle_gamma   90.00
#
_symmetry.space_group_name_H-M   'P 1'
#
loop_
_entity.id
_entity.type
_entity.pdbx_description
1 polymer ?
#
loop_
_entity_poly.entity_id
_entity_poly.type
_entity_poly.pdbx_seq_one_letter_code
_entity_poly.pdbx_strand_id
1 'polypeptide(L)'
;TADRWSAALDPFYDDHDEILTGPPARGPALFQVTQAPGTWRVRQVLDEAEGDHDWRIEAVVDLAASDEVGEIRLRIAAVGAL
;
A
#
# COMPACT_ATOMS: atom_id res chain seq x y z
N THR A 1 3.07 9.12 11.13
CA THR A 1 2.69 8.87 12.53
C THR A 1 1.44 8.03 12.53
N ALA A 2 1.11 7.39 13.65
CA ALA A 2 -0.12 6.60 13.76
C ALA A 2 -1.37 7.45 13.46
N ASP A 3 -1.42 8.69 13.98
CA ASP A 3 -2.56 9.59 13.75
C ASP A 3 -2.81 9.90 12.27
N ARG A 4 -1.74 10.08 11.47
CA ARG A 4 -1.88 10.30 10.03
C ARG A 4 -2.40 9.06 9.30
N TRP A 5 -2.10 7.86 9.80
CA TRP A 5 -2.60 6.62 9.23
C TRP A 5 -4.07 6.41 9.57
N SER A 6 -4.46 6.64 10.83
CA SER A 6 -5.87 6.61 11.23
C SER A 6 -6.67 7.57 10.37
N ALA A 7 -6.33 8.85 10.37
CA ALA A 7 -7.09 9.86 9.61
C ALA A 7 -7.17 9.57 8.09
N ALA A 8 -6.18 8.89 7.51
CA ALA A 8 -6.20 8.52 6.09
C ALA A 8 -7.08 7.29 5.80
N LEU A 9 -7.23 6.38 6.77
CA LEU A 9 -8.03 5.16 6.66
C LEU A 9 -9.41 5.29 7.31
N ASP A 10 -9.67 6.32 8.13
CA ASP A 10 -10.98 6.52 8.75
C ASP A 10 -12.13 6.46 7.71
N PRO A 11 -12.03 7.06 6.50
CA PRO A 11 -13.11 6.96 5.50
C PRO A 11 -13.27 5.57 4.88
N PHE A 12 -12.27 4.68 4.96
CA PHE A 12 -12.45 3.28 4.52
C PHE A 12 -13.49 2.58 5.38
N TYR A 13 -13.50 2.90 6.69
CA TYR A 13 -14.41 2.30 7.65
C TYR A 13 -15.82 2.89 7.64
N ASP A 14 -16.08 3.91 6.82
CA ASP A 14 -17.44 4.37 6.55
C ASP A 14 -18.21 3.36 5.67
N ASP A 15 -17.49 2.66 4.79
CA ASP A 15 -18.04 1.75 3.78
C ASP A 15 -17.67 0.26 4.02
N HIS A 16 -16.58 -0.03 4.74
CA HIS A 16 -16.05 -1.38 4.93
C HIS A 16 -15.71 -1.72 6.40
N ASP A 17 -16.01 -2.94 6.83
CA ASP A 17 -15.84 -3.34 8.23
C ASP A 17 -14.43 -3.81 8.61
N GLU A 18 -13.69 -4.41 7.67
CA GLU A 18 -12.40 -5.06 7.95
C GLU A 18 -11.43 -4.97 6.76
N ILE A 19 -10.13 -4.87 7.06
CA ILE A 19 -9.05 -5.07 6.08
C ILE A 19 -8.53 -6.50 6.21
N LEU A 20 -8.76 -7.32 5.19
CA LEU A 20 -8.26 -8.68 5.09
C LEU A 20 -6.76 -8.68 4.74
N THR A 21 -5.99 -9.53 5.42
CA THR A 21 -4.51 -9.57 5.28
C THR A 21 -3.96 -10.95 4.89
N GLY A 22 -4.87 -11.83 4.44
CA GLY A 22 -4.60 -13.20 4.03
C GLY A 22 -3.79 -13.32 2.72
N PRO A 23 -3.60 -14.54 2.21
CA PRO A 23 -2.87 -14.77 0.96
C PRO A 23 -3.36 -13.97 -0.26
N PRO A 24 -4.69 -13.77 -0.49
CA PRO A 24 -5.18 -12.99 -1.63
C PRO A 24 -4.70 -11.55 -1.66
N ALA A 25 -4.67 -10.88 -0.50
CA ALA A 25 -4.15 -9.51 -0.35
C ALA A 25 -2.70 -9.36 -0.86
N ARG A 26 -1.91 -10.44 -0.89
CA ARG A 26 -0.52 -10.43 -1.38
C ARG A 26 -0.37 -11.04 -2.77
N GLY A 27 -1.48 -11.45 -3.37
CA GLY A 27 -1.52 -11.98 -4.73
C GLY A 27 -1.32 -10.89 -5.77
N PRO A 28 -0.99 -11.26 -7.02
CA PRO A 28 -0.69 -10.31 -8.09
C PRO A 28 -1.89 -9.43 -8.50
N ALA A 29 -3.12 -9.81 -8.11
CA ALA A 29 -4.31 -9.00 -8.31
C ALA A 29 -4.34 -7.76 -7.41
N LEU A 30 -3.83 -7.87 -6.17
CA LEU A 30 -3.93 -6.83 -5.15
C LEU A 30 -2.58 -6.20 -4.78
N PHE A 31 -1.48 -6.85 -5.12
CA PHE A 31 -0.14 -6.32 -4.91
C PHE A 31 0.64 -6.23 -6.22
N GLN A 32 1.08 -5.02 -6.57
CA GLN A 32 1.85 -4.77 -7.78
C GLN A 32 3.11 -3.95 -7.50
N VAL A 33 4.20 -4.31 -8.18
CA VAL A 33 5.47 -3.57 -8.15
C VAL A 33 5.86 -3.20 -9.57
N THR A 34 5.98 -1.90 -9.84
CA THR A 34 6.52 -1.37 -11.10
C THR A 34 7.96 -0.96 -10.88
N GLN A 35 8.89 -1.65 -11.56
CA GLN A 35 10.31 -1.40 -11.41
C GLN A 35 10.80 -0.37 -12.43
N ALA A 36 11.64 0.56 -11.98
CA ALA A 36 12.39 1.47 -12.82
C ALA A 36 13.83 1.59 -12.29
N PRO A 37 14.79 2.07 -13.10
CA PRO A 37 16.13 2.36 -12.60
C PRO A 37 16.08 3.36 -11.44
N GLY A 38 16.74 3.02 -10.33
CA GLY A 38 16.83 3.85 -9.12
C GLY A 38 15.59 3.88 -8.23
N THR A 39 14.40 3.48 -8.71
CA THR A 39 13.18 3.52 -7.90
C THR A 39 12.14 2.49 -8.31
N TRP A 40 11.46 1.90 -7.32
CA TRP A 40 10.29 1.04 -7.56
C TRP A 40 9.03 1.71 -7.02
N ARG A 41 7.93 1.58 -7.75
CA ARG A 41 6.59 1.98 -7.29
C ARG A 41 5.83 0.74 -6.86
N VAL A 42 5.29 0.77 -5.65
CA VAL A 42 4.52 -0.32 -5.04
C VAL A 42 3.07 0.15 -4.91
N ARG A 43 2.13 -0.69 -5.34
CA ARG A 43 0.70 -0.51 -5.12
C ARG A 43 0.18 -1.73 -4.36
N GLN A 44 -0.50 -1.47 -3.25
CA GLN A 44 -1.27 -2.45 -2.48
C GLN A 44 -2.72 -2.01 -2.50
N VAL A 45 -3.57 -2.74 -3.19
CA VAL A 45 -5.02 -2.60 -3.09
C VAL A 45 -5.46 -3.27 -1.79
N LEU A 46 -6.33 -2.63 -1.02
CA LEU A 46 -6.87 -3.21 0.19
C LEU A 46 -7.88 -4.31 -0.18
N ASP A 47 -7.92 -5.34 0.66
CA ASP A 47 -8.83 -6.47 0.49
C ASP A 47 -9.86 -6.37 1.62
N GLU A 48 -11.14 -6.42 1.27
CA GLU A 48 -12.28 -6.32 2.18
C GLU A 48 -13.29 -7.44 1.88
N ALA A 49 -14.26 -7.65 2.76
CA ALA A 49 -15.14 -8.81 2.67
C ALA A 49 -16.07 -8.75 1.44
N GLU A 50 -16.39 -7.54 1.00
CA GLU A 50 -17.26 -7.23 -0.12
C GLU A 50 -16.58 -7.50 -1.48
N GLY A 51 -15.25 -7.38 -1.54
CA GLY A 51 -14.45 -7.62 -2.75
C GLY A 51 -14.58 -6.51 -3.80
N ASP A 52 -14.87 -5.29 -3.36
CA ASP A 52 -14.94 -4.08 -4.18
C ASP A 52 -13.55 -3.62 -4.66
N HIS A 53 -12.53 -3.83 -3.83
CA HIS A 53 -11.12 -3.55 -4.10
C HIS A 53 -10.88 -2.12 -4.57
N ASP A 54 -11.58 -1.18 -3.96
CA ASP A 54 -11.65 0.24 -4.35
C ASP A 54 -10.73 1.13 -3.50
N TRP A 55 -9.97 0.58 -2.55
CA TRP A 55 -8.99 1.30 -1.75
C TRP A 55 -7.54 0.86 -1.99
N ARG A 56 -6.58 1.76 -1.79
CA ARG A 56 -5.15 1.43 -1.98
C ARG A 56 -4.18 2.19 -1.08
N ILE A 57 -2.98 1.64 -1.02
CA ILE A 57 -1.74 2.28 -0.57
C ILE A 57 -0.76 2.32 -1.74
N GLU A 58 -0.19 3.48 -2.00
CA GLU A 58 0.90 3.67 -2.96
C GLU A 58 2.17 4.03 -2.22
N ALA A 59 3.29 3.40 -2.60
CA ALA A 59 4.60 3.66 -2.01
C ALA A 59 5.69 3.70 -3.08
N VAL A 60 6.79 4.38 -2.74
CA VAL A 60 7.98 4.48 -3.58
C VAL A 60 9.17 3.97 -2.78
N VAL A 61 9.94 3.06 -3.37
CA VAL A 61 11.21 2.56 -2.84
C VAL A 61 12.35 3.34 -3.51
N ASP A 62 13.27 3.86 -2.69
CA ASP A 62 14.52 4.45 -3.14
C ASP A 62 15.62 3.39 -3.10
N LEU A 63 16.11 2.96 -4.27
CA LEU A 63 17.07 1.86 -4.34
C LEU A 63 18.45 2.28 -3.84
N ALA A 64 18.90 3.50 -4.19
CA ALA A 64 20.22 3.98 -3.78
C ALA A 64 20.30 4.14 -2.25
N ALA A 65 19.25 4.73 -1.64
CA ALA A 65 19.18 4.84 -0.19
C ALA A 65 19.01 3.47 0.48
N SER A 66 18.33 2.52 -0.17
CA SER A 66 18.21 1.15 0.35
C SER A 66 19.53 0.40 0.32
N ASP A 67 20.30 0.56 -0.75
CA ASP A 67 21.63 -0.06 -0.92
C ASP A 67 22.63 0.51 0.09
N GLU A 68 22.60 1.81 0.36
CA GLU A 68 23.49 2.47 1.32
C GLU A 68 23.35 1.93 2.75
N VAL A 69 22.12 1.57 3.14
CA VAL A 69 21.79 1.17 4.51
C VAL A 69 21.51 -0.33 4.68
N GLY A 70 21.44 -1.09 3.58
CA GLY A 70 21.13 -2.52 3.59
C GLY A 70 19.70 -2.88 3.98
N GLU A 71 18.77 -1.91 3.99
CA GLU A 71 17.36 -2.08 4.35
C GLU A 71 16.47 -1.32 3.37
N ILE A 72 15.21 -1.76 3.20
CA ILE A 72 14.27 -1.04 2.34
C ILE A 72 14.03 0.37 2.89
N ARG A 73 14.34 1.37 2.07
CA ARG A 73 13.93 2.77 2.26
C ARG A 73 12.74 3.05 1.37
N LEU A 74 11.57 3.07 1.98
CA LEU A 74 10.31 3.38 1.31
C LEU A 74 9.65 4.64 1.87
N ARG A 75 8.85 5.28 1.03
CA ARG A 75 7.97 6.38 1.40
C ARG A 75 6.57 6.10 0.88
N ILE A 76 5.57 6.26 1.74
CA ILE A 76 4.17 6.24 1.34
C ILE A 76 3.87 7.50 0.52
N ALA A 77 3.32 7.31 -0.68
CA ALA A 77 2.93 8.35 -1.61
C ALA A 77 1.45 8.70 -1.48
N ALA A 78 0.58 7.71 -1.32
CA ALA A 78 -0.86 7.90 -1.17
C ALA A 78 -1.50 6.78 -0.35
N VAL A 79 -2.63 7.09 0.29
CA VAL A 79 -3.57 6.15 0.92
C VAL A 79 -4.96 6.70 0.63
N GLY A 80 -5.87 5.89 0.10
CA GLY A 80 -7.22 6.34 -0.23
C GLY A 80 -7.94 5.51 -1.28
N ALA A 81 -9.21 5.86 -1.51
CA ALA A 81 -10.06 5.32 -2.58
C ALA A 81 -9.48 5.57 -3.98
N LEU A 82 -9.67 4.61 -4.90
CA LEU A 82 -9.14 4.52 -6.26
C LEU A 82 -9.65 5.60 -7.21
#